data_AF-A0AAV5VK79-F1
#
_entry.id   AF-A0AAV5VK79-F1
#
_cell.length_a   1.000
_cell.length_b   1.000
_cell.length_c   1.000
_cell.angle_alpha   90.00
_cell.angle_beta   90.00
_cell.angle_gamma   90.00
#
_symmetry.space_group_name_H-M   'P 1'
#
loop_
_entity.id
_entity.type
_entity.pdbx_description
1 polymer ?
#
loop_
_entity_poly.entity_id
_entity_poly.type
_entity_poly.pdbx_seq_one_letter_code
_entity_poly.pdbx_strand_id
1 'polypeptide(L)'
;GSKLEFLPSQLESLVNGDCDLNCAWIIDPDKSRWTKYCNQYLNVDIYCIAPLVHDDVPVEEDCEGFEEDEADGLCYQIGDAKVNWTVAQEICNNYGANLASIHSKQENSFIRRLSVSNGFVNGILIGGQQKSGKFGWI
;
A
#
# COMPACT_ATOMS: atom_id res chain seq x y z
N GLY A 1 18.93 -4.09 -10.09
CA GLY A 1 17.78 -3.24 -9.75
C GLY A 1 16.64 -4.14 -9.31
N SER A 2 15.87 -3.73 -8.31
CA SER A 2 14.71 -4.49 -7.83
C SER A 2 13.64 -4.57 -8.93
N LYS A 3 12.86 -5.66 -8.91
CA LYS A 3 11.70 -5.82 -9.80
C LYS A 3 10.69 -4.71 -9.50
N LEU A 4 10.17 -4.02 -10.51
CA LEU A 4 9.04 -3.11 -10.36
C LEU A 4 7.82 -3.93 -9.87
N GLU A 5 7.43 -3.74 -8.61
CA GLU A 5 6.31 -4.47 -8.00
C GLU A 5 4.94 -3.95 -8.47
N PHE A 6 4.90 -2.72 -8.99
CA PHE A 6 3.72 -2.11 -9.56
C PHE A 6 4.05 -1.42 -10.88
N LEU A 7 3.44 -1.90 -11.96
CA LEU A 7 3.48 -1.29 -13.30
C LEU A 7 2.04 -1.05 -13.75
N PRO A 8 1.55 0.21 -13.78
CA PRO A 8 0.25 0.50 -14.35
C PRO A 8 0.18 0.01 -15.79
N SER A 9 -0.95 -0.57 -16.21
CA SER A 9 -1.12 -1.13 -17.56
C SER A 9 -0.86 -0.11 -18.68
N GLN A 10 -1.11 1.18 -18.41
CA GLN A 10 -0.80 2.29 -19.31
C GLN A 10 0.71 2.52 -19.55
N LEU A 11 1.56 1.94 -18.68
CA LEU A 11 3.03 2.01 -18.74
C LEU A 11 3.66 0.71 -19.26
N GLU A 12 2.88 -0.35 -19.54
CA GLU A 12 3.42 -1.62 -20.07
C GLU A 12 4.14 -1.44 -21.41
N SER A 13 3.57 -0.66 -22.34
CA SER A 13 4.19 -0.38 -23.63
C SER A 13 5.47 0.48 -23.51
N LEU A 14 5.59 1.24 -22.42
CA LEU A 14 6.76 2.08 -22.13
C LEU A 14 7.89 1.32 -21.46
N VAL A 15 7.57 0.24 -20.74
CA VAL A 15 8.56 -0.60 -20.03
C VAL A 15 9.00 -1.81 -20.88
N ASN A 16 8.16 -2.30 -21.78
CA ASN A 16 8.49 -3.40 -22.71
C ASN A 16 9.03 -2.92 -24.07
N GLY A 17 9.21 -1.61 -24.26
CA GLY A 17 9.88 -1.05 -25.44
C GLY A 17 11.41 -1.11 -25.32
N ASP A 18 12.11 -0.78 -26.42
CA ASP A 18 13.56 -0.63 -26.39
C ASP A 18 13.99 0.44 -25.37
N CYS A 19 14.92 0.09 -24.50
CA CYS A 19 15.47 1.03 -23.51
C CYS A 19 16.25 2.14 -24.22
N ASP A 20 15.76 3.38 -24.12
CA ASP A 20 16.51 4.57 -24.52
C ASP A 20 17.51 4.93 -23.42
N LEU A 21 18.80 4.61 -23.64
CA LEU A 21 19.88 4.82 -22.68
C LEU A 21 20.12 6.29 -22.32
N ASN A 22 19.58 7.23 -23.10
CA ASN A 22 19.69 8.66 -22.81
C ASN A 22 18.51 9.22 -22.02
N CYS A 23 17.59 8.36 -21.56
CA CYS A 23 16.40 8.76 -20.82
C CYS A 23 16.25 8.03 -19.50
N ALA A 24 15.65 8.72 -18.52
CA ALA A 24 15.25 8.13 -17.26
C ALA A 24 13.80 8.53 -16.92
N TRP A 25 13.07 7.62 -16.28
CA TRP A 25 11.77 7.88 -15.67
C TRP A 25 11.95 8.05 -14.18
N ILE A 26 11.42 9.13 -13.62
CA ILE A 26 11.50 9.42 -12.19
C ILE A 26 10.11 9.79 -11.66
N ILE A 27 9.85 9.52 -10.38
CA ILE A 27 8.70 10.06 -9.67
C ILE A 27 9.02 11.52 -9.37
N ASP A 28 8.36 12.44 -10.07
CA ASP A 28 8.53 13.87 -9.87
C ASP A 28 7.74 14.29 -8.61
N PRO A 29 8.42 14.72 -7.52
CA PRO A 29 7.76 15.02 -6.24
C PRO A 29 6.91 16.30 -6.29
N ASP A 30 7.19 17.20 -7.23
CA ASP A 30 6.41 18.44 -7.41
C ASP A 30 5.14 18.19 -8.23
N LYS A 31 5.23 17.26 -9.19
CA LYS A 31 4.10 16.90 -10.07
C LYS A 31 3.30 15.69 -9.59
N SER A 32 3.76 14.98 -8.56
CA SER A 32 3.16 13.74 -8.05
C SER A 32 2.90 12.69 -9.13
N ARG A 33 3.80 12.55 -10.12
CA ARG A 33 3.66 11.60 -11.23
C ARG A 33 5.00 11.16 -11.81
N TRP A 34 5.00 10.01 -12.47
CA TRP A 34 6.13 9.57 -13.29
C TRP A 34 6.37 10.54 -14.45
N THR A 35 7.61 11.00 -14.60
CA THR A 35 8.03 11.94 -15.66
C THR A 35 9.29 11.44 -16.33
N LYS A 36 9.31 11.46 -17.67
CA LYS A 36 10.47 11.10 -18.50
C LYS A 36 11.36 12.32 -18.71
N TYR A 37 12.65 12.15 -18.53
CA TYR A 37 13.67 13.14 -18.84
C TYR A 37 14.73 12.51 -19.74
N CYS A 38 15.19 13.24 -20.76
CA CYS A 38 16.12 12.73 -21.77
C CYS A 38 17.24 13.74 -22.06
N ASN A 39 18.42 13.24 -22.43
CA ASN A 39 19.57 14.02 -22.89
C ASN A 39 20.04 15.11 -21.90
N GLN A 40 19.89 14.87 -20.60
CA GLN A 40 20.30 15.81 -19.56
C GLN A 40 20.78 15.09 -18.30
N TYR A 41 21.62 15.77 -17.53
CA TYR A 41 21.99 15.33 -16.18
C TYR A 41 20.84 15.59 -15.21
N LEU A 42 20.52 14.59 -14.39
CA LEU A 42 19.48 14.66 -13.38
C LEU A 42 20.11 14.55 -11.99
N ASN A 43 19.79 15.48 -11.11
CA ASN A 43 20.01 15.32 -9.67
C ASN A 43 18.73 14.72 -9.09
N VAL A 44 18.81 13.49 -8.60
CA VAL A 44 17.68 12.76 -8.03
C VAL A 44 18.05 12.26 -6.65
N ASP A 45 17.11 12.40 -5.72
CA ASP A 45 17.22 11.72 -4.44
C ASP A 45 16.82 10.26 -4.64
N ILE A 46 17.74 9.35 -4.28
CA ILE A 46 17.48 7.91 -4.33
C ILE A 46 17.03 7.47 -2.94
N TYR A 47 15.76 7.13 -2.83
CA TYR A 47 15.19 6.57 -1.60
C TYR A 47 15.20 5.05 -1.68
N CYS A 48 15.64 4.41 -0.60
CA CYS A 48 15.41 2.98 -0.41
C CYS A 48 14.07 2.79 0.28
N ILE A 49 13.24 1.90 -0.25
CA ILE A 49 12.08 1.38 0.45
C ILE A 49 12.54 0.05 1.03
N ALA A 50 12.82 0.03 2.33
CA ALA A 50 12.87 -1.23 3.04
C ALA A 50 11.41 -1.64 3.33
N PRO A 51 11.06 -2.93 3.24
CA PRO A 51 9.89 -3.41 3.97
C PRO A 51 10.09 -2.94 5.41
N LEU A 52 9.02 -2.46 6.05
CA LEU A 52 9.06 -2.22 7.48
C LEU A 52 9.42 -3.57 8.10
N VAL A 53 10.68 -3.71 8.54
CA VAL A 53 11.03 -4.79 9.46
C VAL A 53 10.21 -4.44 10.67
N HIS A 54 9.28 -5.32 11.02
CA HIS A 54 8.53 -5.19 12.25
C HIS A 54 9.55 -5.39 13.37
N ASP A 55 10.20 -4.30 13.77
CA ASP A 55 11.20 -4.28 14.84
C ASP A 55 10.49 -4.78 16.10
N ASP A 56 10.76 -6.03 16.47
CA ASP A 56 10.56 -6.61 17.81
C ASP A 56 9.29 -6.14 18.55
N VAL A 57 8.14 -6.06 17.88
CA VAL A 57 6.89 -6.10 18.63
C VAL A 57 6.87 -7.50 19.24
N PRO A 58 6.86 -7.61 20.57
CA PRO A 58 6.67 -8.91 21.20
C PRO A 58 5.43 -9.49 20.55
N VAL A 59 5.55 -10.68 19.96
CA VAL A 59 4.41 -11.48 19.55
C VAL A 59 3.58 -11.67 20.82
N GLU A 60 2.66 -10.74 21.09
CA GLU A 60 1.63 -10.99 22.08
C GLU A 60 0.83 -12.15 21.48
N GLU A 61 0.88 -13.26 22.22
CA GLU A 61 0.30 -14.53 21.84
C GLU A 61 -1.18 -14.31 21.45
N ASP A 62 -1.51 -14.77 20.24
CA ASP A 62 -2.80 -14.74 19.57
C ASP A 62 -3.34 -13.35 19.17
N CYS A 63 -3.70 -13.24 17.88
CA CYS A 63 -4.58 -12.21 17.34
C CYS A 63 -5.97 -12.32 18.00
N GLU A 64 -6.13 -11.92 19.27
CA GLU A 64 -7.38 -12.11 20.00
C GLU A 64 -8.53 -11.34 19.33
N GLY A 65 -9.42 -12.07 18.64
CA GLY A 65 -10.54 -11.50 17.90
C GLY A 65 -10.21 -10.96 16.50
N PHE A 66 -8.97 -11.13 16.04
CA PHE A 66 -8.48 -10.74 14.71
C PHE A 66 -7.98 -11.97 13.95
N GLU A 67 -7.93 -11.87 12.63
CA GLU A 67 -7.43 -12.91 11.74
C GLU A 67 -5.97 -12.62 11.39
N GLU A 68 -5.07 -13.53 11.75
CA GLU A 68 -3.64 -13.43 11.47
C GLU A 68 -3.34 -13.70 9.98
N ASP A 69 -2.55 -12.84 9.33
CA ASP A 69 -1.87 -13.18 8.09
C ASP A 69 -0.54 -13.85 8.41
N GLU A 70 -0.48 -15.19 8.34
CA GLU A 70 0.73 -15.97 8.59
C GLU A 70 1.95 -15.54 7.73
N ALA A 71 1.73 -14.79 6.64
CA ALA A 71 2.81 -14.33 5.78
C ALA A 71 3.65 -13.20 6.39
N ASP A 72 3.06 -12.33 7.21
CA ASP A 72 3.73 -11.19 7.84
C ASP A 72 3.48 -11.07 9.35
N GLY A 73 2.62 -11.92 9.92
CA GLY A 73 2.30 -11.97 11.35
C GLY A 73 1.39 -10.81 11.79
N LEU A 74 0.74 -10.12 10.86
CA LEU A 74 -0.16 -9.01 11.17
C LEU A 74 -1.60 -9.50 11.36
N CYS A 75 -2.31 -8.87 12.30
CA CYS A 75 -3.69 -9.19 12.65
C CYS A 75 -4.67 -8.22 11.95
N TYR A 76 -5.71 -8.75 11.31
CA TYR A 76 -6.73 -7.97 10.60
C TYR A 76 -8.14 -8.33 11.04
N GLN A 77 -9.03 -7.34 11.07
CA GLN A 77 -10.46 -7.56 11.33
C GLN A 77 -11.31 -6.78 10.32
N ILE A 78 -12.43 -7.37 9.91
CA ILE A 78 -13.43 -6.70 9.08
C ILE A 78 -14.46 -6.05 9.99
N GLY A 79 -14.74 -4.76 9.77
CA GLY A 79 -15.77 -4.06 10.53
C GLY A 79 -17.18 -4.56 10.22
N ASP A 80 -17.99 -4.71 11.26
CA ASP A 80 -19.32 -5.34 11.19
C ASP A 80 -20.40 -4.43 10.59
N ALA A 81 -20.08 -3.16 10.33
CA ALA A 81 -21.04 -2.14 9.94
C ALA A 81 -20.59 -1.35 8.69
N LYS A 82 -21.55 -1.05 7.82
CA LYS A 82 -21.36 -0.10 6.72
C LYS A 82 -21.40 1.31 7.26
N VAL A 83 -20.24 1.93 7.37
CA VAL A 83 -20.06 3.28 7.88
C VAL A 83 -19.25 4.13 6.89
N ASN A 84 -19.12 5.43 7.14
CA ASN A 84 -18.21 6.28 6.38
C ASN A 84 -16.76 6.09 6.86
N TRP A 85 -15.80 6.59 6.08
CA TRP A 85 -14.37 6.42 6.34
C TRP A 85 -13.92 6.93 7.72
N THR A 86 -14.39 8.11 8.14
CA THR A 86 -14.04 8.70 9.44
C THR A 86 -14.53 7.82 10.59
N VAL A 87 -15.77 7.36 10.53
CA VAL A 87 -16.34 6.46 11.55
C VAL A 87 -15.65 5.09 11.53
N ALA A 88 -15.27 4.58 10.36
CA ALA A 88 -14.52 3.33 10.28
C ALA A 88 -13.15 3.44 10.99
N GLN A 89 -12.44 4.54 10.79
CA GLN A 89 -11.18 4.80 11.49
C GLN A 89 -11.37 4.94 13.01
N GLU A 90 -12.42 5.63 13.46
CA GLU A 90 -12.76 5.73 14.89
C GLU A 90 -13.05 4.36 15.49
N ILE A 91 -13.76 3.48 14.78
CA ILE A 91 -13.99 2.10 15.20
C ILE A 91 -12.67 1.35 15.34
N CYS A 92 -11.80 1.39 14.33
CA CYS A 92 -10.48 0.76 14.40
C CYS A 92 -9.66 1.29 15.59
N ASN A 93 -9.64 2.60 15.80
CA ASN A 93 -8.95 3.23 16.92
C ASN A 93 -9.47 2.74 18.29
N ASN A 94 -10.78 2.49 18.42
CA ASN A 94 -11.36 1.95 19.65
C ASN A 94 -10.90 0.51 19.95
N TYR A 95 -10.47 -0.24 18.94
CA TYR A 95 -9.81 -1.54 19.08
C TYR A 95 -8.29 -1.43 19.23
N GLY A 96 -7.72 -0.22 19.37
CA GLY A 96 -6.28 -0.02 19.40
C GLY A 96 -5.58 -0.23 18.05
N ALA A 97 -6.35 -0.27 16.95
CA ALA A 97 -5.88 -0.50 15.59
C ALA A 97 -6.13 0.71 14.67
N ASN A 98 -5.72 0.61 13.41
CA ASN A 98 -6.02 1.58 12.36
C ASN A 98 -6.73 0.90 11.18
N LEU A 99 -7.37 1.68 10.30
CA LEU A 99 -7.76 1.14 9.00
C LEU A 99 -6.52 0.61 8.27
N ALA A 100 -6.64 -0.61 7.75
CA ALA A 100 -5.51 -1.31 7.13
C ALA A 100 -4.86 -0.49 6.00
N SER A 101 -3.54 -0.46 6.00
CA SER A 101 -2.72 -0.10 4.84
C SER A 101 -2.45 -1.34 3.99
N ILE A 102 -1.95 -1.14 2.78
CA ILE A 102 -1.56 -2.25 1.89
C ILE A 102 -0.16 -1.95 1.37
N HIS A 103 0.77 -2.85 1.69
CA HIS A 103 2.20 -2.76 1.38
C HIS A 103 2.68 -3.90 0.49
N SER A 104 1.90 -4.99 0.37
CA SER A 104 2.27 -6.11 -0.48
C SER A 104 1.09 -6.72 -1.25
N LYS A 105 1.40 -7.45 -2.33
CA LYS A 105 0.39 -8.23 -3.07
C LYS A 105 -0.18 -9.36 -2.23
N GLN A 106 0.63 -9.91 -1.33
CA GLN A 106 0.27 -11.02 -0.43
C GLN A 106 -0.83 -10.54 0.54
N GLU A 107 -0.54 -9.46 1.26
CA GLU A 107 -1.45 -8.76 2.19
C GLU A 107 -2.76 -8.35 1.49
N ASN A 108 -2.67 -7.72 0.31
CA ASN A 108 -3.87 -7.36 -0.47
C ASN A 108 -4.72 -8.60 -0.81
N SER A 109 -4.08 -9.74 -1.07
CA SER A 109 -4.79 -10.99 -1.36
C SER A 109 -5.44 -11.57 -0.10
N PHE A 110 -4.76 -11.48 1.04
CA PHE A 110 -5.28 -11.89 2.35
C PHE A 110 -6.52 -11.06 2.73
N ILE A 111 -6.38 -9.73 2.79
CA ILE A 111 -7.47 -8.80 3.13
C ILE A 111 -8.67 -9.00 2.19
N ARG A 112 -8.43 -9.22 0.89
CA ARG A 112 -9.49 -9.50 -0.08
C ARG A 112 -10.23 -10.80 0.25
N ARG A 113 -9.52 -11.89 0.58
CA ARG A 113 -10.14 -13.17 0.97
C ARG A 113 -10.96 -12.99 2.24
N LEU A 114 -10.38 -12.34 3.24
CA LEU A 114 -11.03 -12.06 4.52
C LEU A 114 -12.31 -11.21 4.35
N SER A 115 -12.27 -10.21 3.46
CA SER A 115 -13.46 -9.40 3.14
C SER A 115 -14.58 -10.24 2.53
N VAL A 116 -14.23 -11.10 1.57
CA VAL A 116 -15.21 -11.95 0.86
C VAL A 116 -15.80 -13.02 1.78
N SER A 117 -15.00 -13.65 2.65
CA SER A 117 -15.51 -14.63 3.62
C SER A 117 -16.47 -14.01 4.63
N ASN A 118 -16.29 -12.72 4.95
CA ASN A 118 -17.21 -11.93 5.78
C ASN A 118 -18.39 -11.30 4.99
N GLY A 119 -18.56 -11.65 3.71
CA GLY A 119 -19.70 -11.20 2.89
C GLY A 119 -19.56 -9.80 2.27
N PHE A 120 -18.40 -9.16 2.41
CA PHE A 120 -18.12 -7.83 1.83
C PHE A 120 -17.54 -7.95 0.42
N VAL A 121 -18.43 -8.16 -0.56
CA VAL A 121 -18.06 -8.33 -1.97
C VAL A 121 -18.01 -7.02 -2.77
N ASN A 122 -18.60 -5.94 -2.24
CA ASN A 122 -18.69 -4.64 -2.92
C ASN A 122 -17.55 -3.67 -2.51
N GLY A 123 -16.51 -4.19 -1.86
CA GLY A 123 -15.39 -3.42 -1.33
C GLY A 123 -15.51 -3.15 0.17
N ILE A 124 -14.37 -2.78 0.73
CA ILE A 124 -14.18 -2.39 2.13
C ILE A 124 -13.40 -1.06 2.17
N LEU A 125 -13.44 -0.39 3.32
CA LEU A 125 -12.65 0.83 3.55
C LEU A 125 -11.24 0.45 4.03
N ILE A 126 -10.24 1.17 3.54
CA ILE A 126 -8.83 1.03 3.91
C ILE A 126 -8.26 2.41 4.27
N GLY A 127 -7.08 2.46 4.90
CA GLY A 127 -6.50 3.66 5.51
C GLY A 127 -5.97 4.71 4.54
N GLY A 128 -6.34 4.64 3.26
CA GLY A 128 -5.86 5.58 2.25
C GLY A 128 -6.44 6.98 2.48
N GLN A 129 -5.58 7.97 2.68
CA GLN A 129 -5.95 9.37 2.90
C GLN A 129 -5.20 10.32 1.95
N GLN A 130 -5.80 11.49 1.70
CA GLN A 130 -5.16 12.58 0.95
C GLN A 130 -4.95 13.78 1.86
N LYS A 131 -3.69 14.20 2.05
CA LYS A 131 -3.33 15.38 2.82
C LYS A 131 -2.49 16.32 1.97
N SER A 132 -2.96 17.55 1.80
CA SER A 132 -2.28 18.58 0.99
C SER A 132 -1.91 18.12 -0.43
N GLY A 133 -2.81 17.40 -1.09
CA GLY A 133 -2.61 16.88 -2.45
C GLY A 133 -1.72 15.63 -2.54
N LYS A 134 -1.19 15.13 -1.42
CA LYS A 134 -0.39 13.90 -1.36
C LYS A 134 -1.23 12.76 -0.79
N PHE A 135 -1.16 11.59 -1.43
CA PHE A 135 -1.78 10.37 -0.92
C PHE A 135 -0.82 9.67 0.04
N GLY A 136 -1.37 9.06 1.09
CA GLY A 136 -0.64 8.26 2.05
C GLY A 136 -1.59 7.40 2.87
N TRP A 137 -1.02 6.48 3.64
CA TRP A 137 -1.76 5.74 4.66
C TRP A 137 -1.94 6.61 5.91
N ILE A 138 -2.86 6.22 6.80
CA ILE A 138 -3.04 6.83 8.11
C ILE A 138 -1.86 6.54 9.04
#